data_AF-A0A9Q3BV11-F1
#
_entry.id   AF-A0A9Q3BV11-F1
#
_cell.length_a   1.000
_cell.length_b   1.000
_cell.length_c   1.000
_cell.angle_alpha   90.00
_cell.angle_beta   90.00
_cell.angle_gamma   90.00
#
_symmetry.space_group_name_H-M   'P 1'
#
loop_
_entity.id
_entity.type
_entity.pdbx_description
1 polymer ?
#
loop_
_entity_poly.entity_id
_entity_poly.type
_entity_poly.pdbx_seq_one_letter_code
_entity_poly.pdbx_strand_id
1 'polypeptide(L)'
;MLRKDRPAFAIGEEPLGKIRGHYIDLYLYVERPYPPMLRRPPYPAGLETRKEIEKHINELLDIYVIRKIGHNEIVEITTLS
;
A
#
# COMPACT_ATOMS: atom_id res chain seq x y z
N MET A 1 23.85 -15.88 -18.83
CA MET A 1 23.62 -14.47 -18.42
C MET A 1 22.47 -14.35 -17.42
N LEU A 2 21.26 -14.84 -17.71
CA LEU A 2 20.07 -14.75 -16.83
C LEU A 2 20.18 -15.26 -15.38
N ARG A 3 21.09 -16.20 -15.06
CA ARG A 3 21.22 -16.74 -13.68
C ARG A 3 22.00 -15.85 -12.72
N LYS A 4 22.93 -15.01 -13.21
CA LYS A 4 23.85 -14.26 -12.37
C LYS A 4 23.23 -12.96 -11.86
N ASP A 5 22.38 -12.35 -12.67
CA ASP A 5 21.70 -11.09 -12.38
C ASP A 5 20.25 -11.31 -11.92
N ARG A 6 19.89 -12.54 -11.51
CA ARG A 6 18.55 -12.91 -11.02
C ARG A 6 17.94 -11.91 -10.02
N PRO A 7 18.66 -11.35 -9.03
CA PRO A 7 18.09 -10.37 -8.10
C PRO A 7 17.82 -8.98 -8.70
N ALA A 8 18.29 -8.70 -9.92
CA ALA A 8 18.01 -7.44 -10.62
C ALA A 8 16.67 -7.46 -11.39
N PHE A 9 16.01 -8.62 -11.48
CA PHE A 9 14.73 -8.77 -12.14
C PHE A 9 13.61 -8.94 -11.11
N ALA A 10 12.47 -8.30 -11.36
CA ALA A 10 11.28 -8.52 -10.56
C ALA A 10 10.76 -9.94 -10.82
N ILE A 11 10.95 -10.84 -9.85
CA ILE A 11 10.45 -12.22 -9.87
C ILE A 11 9.33 -12.29 -8.82
N GLY A 12 8.22 -12.96 -9.13
CA GLY A 12 7.03 -13.03 -8.24
C GLY A 12 7.26 -13.71 -6.87
N GLU A 13 8.47 -14.19 -6.61
CA GLU A 13 8.87 -14.84 -5.34
C GLU A 13 9.51 -13.86 -4.35
N GLU A 14 9.92 -12.65 -4.79
CA GLU A 14 10.57 -11.66 -3.94
C GLU A 14 9.62 -10.48 -3.62
N PRO A 15 9.47 -10.11 -2.34
CA PRO A 15 8.62 -8.99 -1.97
C PRO A 15 9.23 -7.66 -2.45
N LEU A 16 8.43 -6.86 -3.17
CA LEU A 16 8.84 -5.56 -3.75
C LEU A 16 9.31 -4.54 -2.67
N GLY A 17 9.01 -4.78 -1.39
CA GLY A 17 9.34 -3.90 -0.26
C GLY A 17 10.69 -4.14 0.44
N LYS A 18 11.58 -5.00 -0.08
CA LYS A 18 12.86 -5.32 0.61
C LYS A 18 13.90 -4.19 0.54
N ILE A 19 13.70 -3.17 -0.28
CA ILE A 19 14.63 -2.04 -0.42
C ILE A 19 14.44 -1.06 0.74
N ARG A 20 15.46 -0.93 1.59
CA ARG A 20 15.48 0.01 2.73
C ARG A 20 16.00 1.38 2.27
N GLY A 21 15.40 2.47 2.74
CA GLY A 21 15.95 3.83 2.59
C GLY A 21 15.21 4.79 1.64
N HIS A 22 14.12 4.36 0.99
CA HIS A 22 13.28 5.23 0.13
C HIS A 22 12.00 5.70 0.81
N TYR A 23 12.08 5.93 2.12
CA TYR A 23 10.93 6.35 2.87
C TYR A 23 10.63 7.84 2.66
N ILE A 24 9.35 8.20 2.69
CA ILE A 24 8.88 9.56 2.46
C ILE A 24 8.06 9.99 3.68
N ASP A 25 8.48 11.09 4.31
CA ASP A 25 7.69 11.75 5.33
C ASP A 25 6.70 12.71 4.65
N LEU A 26 5.41 12.43 4.82
CA LEU A 26 4.32 13.24 4.27
C LEU A 26 3.63 13.99 5.40
N TYR A 27 3.64 15.31 5.32
CA TYR A 27 2.97 16.19 6.28
C TYR A 27 1.77 16.86 5.61
N LEU A 28 0.63 16.85 6.30
CA LEU A 28 -0.52 17.68 5.93
C LEU A 28 -0.33 19.08 6.51
N TYR A 29 -0.53 20.11 5.70
CA TYR A 29 -0.56 21.51 6.15
C TYR A 29 -1.84 21.88 6.92
N VAL A 30 -2.71 20.92 7.18
CA VAL A 30 -4.00 21.12 7.83
C VAL A 30 -4.13 20.21 9.05
N GLU A 31 -4.63 20.77 10.14
CA GLU A 31 -4.89 20.04 11.38
C GLU A 31 -6.31 19.43 11.38
N ARG A 32 -6.54 18.50 12.30
CA ARG A 32 -7.87 17.90 12.49
C ARG A 32 -8.85 18.97 13.02
N PRO A 33 -10.14 18.90 12.66
CA PRO A 33 -10.78 17.86 11.86
C PRO A 33 -10.49 18.01 10.36
N TYR A 34 -10.11 16.89 9.73
CA TYR A 34 -9.87 16.86 8.28
C TYR A 34 -11.13 17.24 7.50
N PRO A 35 -10.99 17.93 6.34
CA PRO A 35 -12.11 18.33 5.51
C PRO A 35 -13.07 17.16 5.22
N PRO A 36 -14.40 17.36 5.25
CA PRO A 36 -15.37 16.31 4.93
C PRO A 36 -15.14 15.64 3.57
N MET A 37 -14.53 16.36 2.62
CA MET A 37 -14.15 15.81 1.31
C MET A 37 -13.18 14.62 1.38
N LEU A 38 -12.39 14.49 2.45
CA LEU A 38 -11.52 13.33 2.68
C LEU A 38 -12.27 12.14 3.29
N ARG A 39 -13.53 12.32 3.71
CA ARG A 39 -14.39 11.27 4.31
C ARG A 39 -15.43 10.75 3.33
N ARG A 40 -15.14 10.77 2.03
CA ARG A 40 -16.08 10.26 1.02
C ARG A 40 -16.15 8.74 1.11
N PRO A 41 -17.36 8.14 1.08
CA PRO A 41 -17.47 6.70 0.96
C PRO A 41 -16.83 6.24 -0.36
N PRO A 42 -16.30 5.01 -0.42
CA PRO A 42 -15.81 4.46 -1.67
C PRO A 42 -16.95 4.41 -2.70
N TYR A 43 -16.64 4.72 -3.94
CA TYR A 43 -17.62 4.64 -5.03
C TYR A 43 -18.09 3.18 -5.19
N PRO A 44 -19.38 2.91 -5.43
CA PRO A 44 -19.86 1.55 -5.62
C PRO A 44 -19.23 0.94 -6.88
N ALA A 45 -18.58 -0.22 -6.70
CA ALA A 45 -18.09 -1.05 -7.79
C ALA A 45 -19.09 -2.19 -8.08
N GLY A 46 -19.17 -2.60 -9.35
CA GLY A 46 -19.94 -3.78 -9.77
C GLY A 46 -19.41 -5.08 -9.16
N LEU A 47 -20.22 -6.13 -9.14
CA LEU A 47 -19.88 -7.39 -8.46
C LEU A 47 -18.62 -8.06 -9.03
N GLU A 48 -18.53 -8.15 -10.37
CA GLU A 48 -17.35 -8.71 -11.04
C GLU A 48 -16.11 -7.82 -10.83
N THR A 49 -16.28 -6.50 -10.91
CA THR A 49 -15.19 -5.55 -10.63
C THR A 49 -14.66 -5.70 -9.20
N ARG A 50 -15.55 -5.91 -8.21
CA ARG A 50 -15.13 -6.13 -6.82
C ARG A 50 -14.30 -7.40 -6.67
N LYS A 51 -14.68 -8.50 -7.30
CA LYS A 51 -13.93 -9.77 -7.24
C LYS A 51 -12.51 -9.62 -7.78
N GLU A 52 -12.37 -8.98 -8.94
CA GLU A 52 -11.04 -8.75 -9.55
C GLU A 52 -10.18 -7.78 -8.71
N ILE A 53 -10.79 -6.71 -8.17
CA ILE A 53 -10.08 -5.81 -7.26
C ILE A 53 -9.62 -6.56 -6.00
N GLU A 54 -10.48 -7.40 -5.42
CA GLU A 54 -10.17 -8.16 -4.20
C GLU A 54 -8.99 -9.12 -4.42
N LYS A 55 -8.91 -9.77 -5.58
CA LYS A 55 -7.75 -10.58 -5.97
C LYS A 55 -6.45 -9.77 -5.91
N HIS A 56 -6.42 -8.60 -6.53
CA HIS A 56 -5.23 -7.76 -6.54
C HIS A 56 -4.91 -7.16 -5.16
N ILE A 57 -5.92 -6.85 -4.35
CA ILE A 57 -5.70 -6.43 -2.96
C ILE A 57 -4.98 -7.53 -2.18
N ASN A 58 -5.40 -8.79 -2.34
CA ASN A 58 -4.75 -9.91 -1.67
C ASN A 58 -3.30 -10.10 -2.13
N GLU A 59 -3.04 -10.01 -3.43
CA GLU A 59 -1.67 -10.05 -3.97
C GLU A 59 -0.78 -8.96 -3.35
N LEU A 60 -1.29 -7.72 -3.22
CA LEU A 60 -0.56 -6.60 -2.63
C LEU A 60 -0.35 -6.74 -1.11
N LEU A 61 -1.27 -7.39 -0.41
CA LEU A 61 -1.11 -7.73 1.02
C LEU A 61 0.01 -8.75 1.21
N ASP A 62 0.06 -9.79 0.37
CA ASP A 62 1.03 -10.88 0.45
C ASP A 62 2.48 -10.40 0.24
N ILE A 63 2.67 -9.40 -0.63
CA ILE A 63 3.99 -8.77 -0.88
C ILE A 63 4.29 -7.58 0.04
N TYR A 64 3.45 -7.34 1.06
CA TYR A 64 3.61 -6.28 2.05
C TYR A 64 3.68 -4.86 1.45
N VAL A 65 3.03 -4.63 0.31
CA VAL A 65 2.92 -3.30 -0.30
C VAL A 65 1.80 -2.49 0.35
N ILE A 66 0.71 -3.16 0.76
CA ILE A 66 -0.37 -2.55 1.54
C ILE A 66 -0.60 -3.33 2.84
N ARG A 67 -1.24 -2.70 3.83
CA ARG A 67 -1.65 -3.34 5.08
C ARG A 67 -3.03 -2.85 5.51
N LYS A 68 -3.73 -3.66 6.30
CA LYS A 68 -4.98 -3.24 6.94
C LYS A 68 -4.70 -2.25 8.07
N ILE A 69 -5.49 -1.17 8.12
CA ILE A 69 -5.45 -0.15 9.16
C ILE A 69 -6.83 -0.03 9.81
N GLY A 70 -6.86 0.16 11.13
CA GLY A 70 -8.10 0.38 11.88
C GLY A 70 -8.74 1.73 11.54
N HIS A 71 -10.06 1.84 11.64
CA HIS A 71 -10.79 3.08 11.32
C HIS A 71 -10.31 4.31 12.09
N ASN A 72 -9.82 4.12 13.31
CA ASN A 72 -9.29 5.17 14.19
C ASN A 72 -7.80 4.98 14.51
N GLU A 73 -7.10 4.08 13.80
CA GLU A 73 -5.67 3.90 13.98
C GLU A 73 -4.95 5.17 13.54
N ILE A 74 -4.31 5.85 14.49
CA ILE A 74 -3.41 6.94 14.17
C ILE A 74 -2.15 6.29 13.62
N VAL A 75 -2.05 6.24 12.30
CA VAL A 75 -0.81 5.85 11.64
C VAL A 75 0.08 7.08 11.63
N GLU A 76 1.01 7.16 12.59
CA GLU A 76 2.21 7.93 12.33
C GLU A 76 2.89 7.26 11.14
N ILE A 77 3.08 8.01 10.05
CA ILE A 77 3.89 7.54 8.93
C ILE A 77 5.33 7.71 9.40
N THR A 78 5.76 6.81 10.28
CA THR A 78 7.14 6.68 10.74
C THR A 78 7.61 5.34 10.23
N THR A 79 8.35 5.39 9.13
CA THR A 79 9.01 4.21 8.61
C THR A 79 10.21 3.95 9.51
N LEU A 80 10.04 2.96 10.39
CA LEU A 80 11.00 2.35 11.32
C LEU A 80 12.45 2.86 11.21
N SER A 81 12.91 3.48 12.30
CA SER A 81 14.33 3.73 12.64
C SER A 81 15.18 2.46 12.57
#